data_AF-A0AAW2L7Q8-F1
#
_entry.id   AF-A0AAW2L7Q8-F1
#
_cell.length_a   1.000
_cell.length_b   1.000
_cell.length_c   1.000
_cell.angle_alpha   90.00
_cell.angle_beta   90.00
_cell.angle_gamma   90.00
#
_symmetry.space_group_name_H-M   'P 1'
#
loop_
_entity.id
_entity.type
_entity.pdbx_description
1 polymer ?
#
loop_
_entity_poly.entity_id
_entity_poly.type
_entity_poly.pdbx_seq_one_letter_code
_entity_poly.pdbx_strand_id
1 'polypeptide(L)'
;MSKSITNKLYLKQRLYGLKMQEGFDLAQHVNVFNQIITDLARLDVRIKDEDRAMILLCSLPFSYEHLVTTLTYGKETIKADETTTALLAHN
;
A
#
# COMPACT_ATOMS: atom_id res chain seq x y z
N MET A 1 29.29 -9.64 -2.36
CA MET A 1 27.93 -9.84 -1.84
C MET A 1 27.09 -8.61 -2.18
N SER A 2 26.32 -8.68 -3.26
CA SER A 2 25.54 -7.59 -3.83
C SER A 2 24.35 -7.24 -2.94
N LYS A 3 24.56 -6.34 -1.96
CA LYS A 3 23.53 -5.80 -1.05
C LYS A 3 22.23 -5.36 -1.77
N SER A 4 22.30 -5.03 -3.05
CA SER A 4 21.16 -4.55 -3.85
C SER A 4 20.06 -5.61 -4.08
N ILE A 5 20.39 -6.87 -4.41
CA ILE A 5 19.35 -7.89 -4.72
C ILE A 5 18.63 -8.32 -3.44
N THR A 6 19.38 -8.57 -2.37
CA THR A 6 18.82 -8.95 -1.07
C THR A 6 17.91 -7.84 -0.50
N ASN A 7 18.33 -6.57 -0.61
CA ASN A 7 17.52 -5.44 -0.14
C ASN A 7 16.24 -5.26 -0.97
N LYS A 8 16.32 -5.37 -2.31
CA LYS A 8 15.14 -5.31 -3.19
C LYS A 8 14.14 -6.43 -2.84
N LEU A 9 14.62 -7.65 -2.66
CA LEU A 9 13.78 -8.79 -2.30
C LEU A 9 13.13 -8.59 -0.93
N TYR A 10 13.89 -8.15 0.06
CA TYR A 10 13.40 -7.86 1.41
C TYR A 10 12.29 -6.80 1.40
N LEU A 11 12.49 -5.68 0.69
CA LEU A 11 11.48 -4.62 0.61
C LEU A 11 10.23 -5.07 -0.14
N LYS A 12 10.37 -5.85 -1.22
CA LYS A 12 9.21 -6.46 -1.90
C LYS A 12 8.45 -7.39 -0.96
N GLN A 13 9.16 -8.24 -0.22
CA GLN A 13 8.53 -9.14 0.76
C GLN A 13 7.78 -8.37 1.83
N ARG A 14 8.35 -7.26 2.34
CA ARG A 14 7.65 -6.37 3.27
C ARG A 14 6.44 -5.68 2.65
N LEU A 15 6.53 -5.25 1.40
CA LEU A 15 5.42 -4.59 0.70
C LEU A 15 4.23 -5.54 0.53
N TYR A 16 4.45 -6.73 -0.02
CA TYR A 16 3.37 -7.70 -0.27
C TYR A 16 2.89 -8.41 1.00
N GLY A 17 3.72 -8.44 2.05
CA GLY A 17 3.35 -8.95 3.37
C GLY A 17 2.79 -7.89 4.31
N LEU A 18 2.69 -6.63 3.88
CA LEU A 18 2.20 -5.55 4.72
C LEU A 18 0.72 -5.79 5.04
N LYS A 19 0.38 -5.79 6.34
CA LYS A 19 -0.99 -5.90 6.82
C LYS A 19 -1.18 -4.99 8.02
N MET A 20 -2.29 -4.26 8.02
CA MET A 20 -2.75 -3.46 9.14
C MET A 20 -3.49 -4.36 10.14
N GLN A 21 -3.22 -4.17 11.43
CA GLN A 21 -3.98 -4.83 12.49
C GLN A 21 -5.24 -4.01 12.82
N GLU A 22 -6.30 -4.68 13.26
CA GLU A 22 -7.51 -4.00 13.73
C GLU A 22 -7.17 -3.05 14.89
N GLY A 23 -7.74 -1.84 14.86
CA GLY A 23 -7.52 -0.82 15.89
C GLY A 23 -6.21 -0.03 15.80
N PHE A 24 -5.35 -0.29 14.80
CA PHE A 24 -4.19 0.55 14.53
C PHE A 24 -4.56 1.82 13.75
N ASP A 25 -3.67 2.81 13.78
CA ASP A 25 -3.84 4.06 13.03
C ASP A 25 -3.58 3.84 11.54
N LEU A 26 -4.61 4.14 10.73
CA LEU A 26 -4.57 4.07 9.28
C LEU A 26 -3.52 5.01 8.68
N ALA A 27 -3.33 6.20 9.26
CA ALA A 27 -2.33 7.16 8.80
C ALA A 27 -0.91 6.63 9.00
N GLN A 28 -0.65 5.97 10.15
CA GLN A 28 0.63 5.31 10.39
C GLN A 28 0.87 4.16 9.40
N HIS A 29 -0.15 3.35 9.13
CA HIS A 29 -0.05 2.26 8.16
C HIS A 29 0.27 2.75 6.74
N VAL A 30 -0.45 3.77 6.28
CA VAL A 30 -0.21 4.45 4.99
C VAL A 30 1.22 5.03 4.95
N ASN A 31 1.68 5.64 6.03
CA ASN A 31 3.04 6.18 6.09
C ASN A 31 4.10 5.07 5.94
N VAL A 32 3.93 3.93 6.62
CA VAL A 32 4.83 2.77 6.48
C VAL A 32 4.81 2.23 5.05
N PHE A 33 3.63 2.12 4.43
CA PHE A 33 3.50 1.73 3.03
C PHE A 33 4.28 2.67 2.09
N ASN A 34 4.09 3.98 2.23
CA ASN A 34 4.77 5.00 1.42
C ASN A 34 6.29 5.00 1.61
N GLN A 35 6.77 4.71 2.82
CA GLN A 35 8.21 4.54 3.10
C GLN A 35 8.79 3.36 2.31
N ILE A 36 8.12 2.20 2.31
CA ILE A 36 8.57 1.01 1.56
C ILE A 36 8.60 1.29 0.06
N ILE A 37 7.58 1.95 -0.48
CA ILE A 37 7.53 2.35 -1.89
C ILE A 37 8.67 3.30 -2.24
N THR A 38 8.96 4.28 -1.37
CA THR A 38 10.07 5.23 -1.55
C THR A 38 11.42 4.51 -1.53
N ASP A 39 11.62 3.56 -0.61
CA ASP A 39 12.85 2.78 -0.53
C ASP A 39 13.03 1.85 -1.74
N LEU A 40 11.94 1.27 -2.25
CA LEU A 40 11.97 0.54 -3.52
C LEU A 40 12.34 1.46 -4.69
N ALA A 41 11.78 2.67 -4.76
CA ALA A 41 12.10 3.64 -5.80
C ALA A 41 13.58 4.06 -5.77
N ARG A 42 14.18 4.22 -4.58
CA ARG A 42 15.63 4.47 -4.40
C ARG A 42 16.50 3.34 -4.96
N LEU A 43 15.97 2.13 -5.04
CA LEU A 43 16.63 0.96 -5.62
C LEU A 43 16.25 0.73 -7.10
N ASP A 44 15.68 1.74 -7.75
CA ASP A 44 15.19 1.68 -9.14
C ASP A 44 14.06 0.65 -9.35
N VAL A 45 13.31 0.33 -8.28
CA VAL A 45 12.12 -0.53 -8.36
C VAL A 45 10.88 0.33 -8.31
N ARG A 46 10.24 0.52 -9.47
CA ARG A 46 9.00 1.28 -9.58
C ARG A 46 7.80 0.34 -9.56
N ILE A 47 6.97 0.46 -8.53
CA ILE A 47 5.63 -0.16 -8.49
C ILE A 47 4.66 0.78 -9.22
N LYS A 48 3.81 0.24 -10.10
CA LYS A 48 2.79 1.01 -10.81
C LYS A 48 1.78 1.59 -9.83
N ASP A 49 1.16 2.70 -10.18
CA ASP A 49 0.24 3.38 -9.26
C ASP A 49 -0.99 2.53 -8.91
N GLU A 50 -1.53 1.82 -9.90
CA GLU A 50 -2.62 0.87 -9.72
C GLU A 50 -2.25 -0.29 -8.78
N ASP A 51 -1.06 -0.88 -8.98
CA ASP A 51 -0.54 -1.93 -8.10
C ASP A 51 -0.36 -1.41 -6.67
N ARG A 52 0.10 -0.16 -6.49
CA ARG A 52 0.23 0.45 -5.16
C ARG A 52 -1.12 0.57 -4.48
N ALA A 53 -2.13 1.08 -5.20
CA ALA A 53 -3.48 1.21 -4.67
C ALA A 53 -4.05 -0.16 -4.26
N MET A 54 -3.89 -1.17 -5.12
CA MET A 54 -4.38 -2.52 -4.85
C MET A 54 -3.68 -3.16 -3.66
N ILE A 55 -2.35 -3.06 -3.55
CA ILE A 55 -1.60 -3.57 -2.40
C ILE A 55 -2.04 -2.86 -1.11
N LEU A 56 -2.22 -1.53 -1.14
CA LEU A 56 -2.70 -0.78 0.02
C LEU A 56 -4.09 -1.26 0.44
N LEU A 57 -5.04 -1.38 -0.47
CA LEU A 57 -6.40 -1.88 -0.19
C LEU A 57 -6.38 -3.31 0.37
N CYS A 58 -5.58 -4.21 -0.20
CA CYS A 58 -5.43 -5.59 0.28
C CYS A 58 -4.72 -5.71 1.63
N SER A 59 -3.99 -4.67 2.06
CA SER A 59 -3.30 -4.63 3.35
C SER A 59 -4.20 -4.20 4.51
N LEU A 60 -5.39 -3.67 4.24
CA LEU A 60 -6.33 -3.21 5.25
C LEU A 60 -6.99 -4.38 5.99
N PRO A 61 -7.46 -4.17 7.24
CA PRO A 61 -8.19 -5.19 7.97
C PRO A 61 -9.62 -5.36 7.41
N PHE A 62 -10.26 -6.47 7.78
CA PHE A 62 -11.60 -6.84 7.30
C PHE A 62 -12.67 -5.79 7.60
N SER A 63 -12.54 -5.06 8.71
CA SER A 63 -13.40 -3.91 9.03
C SER A 63 -13.50 -2.84 7.93
N TYR A 64 -12.50 -2.75 7.04
CA TYR A 64 -12.48 -1.78 5.93
C TYR A 64 -12.98 -2.38 4.60
N GLU A 65 -13.43 -3.64 4.56
CA GLU A 65 -13.85 -4.33 3.33
C GLU A 65 -14.97 -3.56 2.59
N HIS A 66 -15.93 -3.00 3.32
CA HIS A 66 -16.97 -2.17 2.72
C HIS A 66 -16.39 -0.93 2.03
N LEU A 67 -15.44 -0.24 2.68
CA LEU A 67 -14.79 0.93 2.11
C LEU A 67 -13.96 0.55 0.86
N VAL A 68 -13.21 -0.55 0.91
CA VAL A 68 -12.48 -1.09 -0.24
C VAL A 68 -13.43 -1.36 -1.40
N THR A 69 -14.57 -2.00 -1.13
CA THR A 69 -15.59 -2.27 -2.15
C THR A 69 -16.11 -0.97 -2.74
N THR A 70 -16.50 0.01 -1.92
CA THR A 70 -16.99 1.32 -2.42
C THR A 70 -15.94 2.07 -3.23
N LEU A 71 -14.67 2.01 -2.84
CA LEU A 71 -13.58 2.69 -3.53
C LEU A 71 -13.25 2.07 -4.90
N THR A 72 -13.45 0.76 -5.03
CA THR A 72 -13.17 0.00 -6.26
C THR A 72 -14.40 -0.18 -7.15
N TYR A 73 -15.61 -0.06 -6.61
CA TYR A 73 -16.86 -0.30 -7.33
C TYR A 73 -17.03 0.68 -8.50
N GLY A 74 -17.19 0.13 -9.70
CA GLY A 74 -17.40 0.92 -10.92
C GLY A 74 -16.18 1.71 -11.40
N LYS A 75 -15.00 1.54 -10.78
CA LYS A 75 -13.77 2.16 -11.23
C LYS A 75 -13.03 1.25 -12.21
N GLU A 76 -12.73 1.79 -13.40
CA GLU A 76 -11.90 1.11 -14.41
C GLU A 76 -10.40 1.22 -14.10
N THR A 77 -10.01 2.26 -13.35
CA THR A 77 -8.64 2.46 -12.85
C THR A 77 -8.67 2.99 -11.42
N ILE A 78 -7.66 2.63 -10.63
CA ILE A 78 -7.52 3.07 -9.24
C ILE A 78 -6.15 3.72 -9.09
N LYS A 79 -6.13 4.91 -8.47
CA LYS A 79 -4.89 5.61 -8.14
C LYS A 79 -4.58 5.51 -6.66
N ALA A 80 -3.29 5.41 -6.33
CA ALA A 80 -2.83 5.25 -4.94
C ALA A 80 -3.11 6.50 -4.11
N ASP A 81 -2.94 7.68 -4.71
CA ASP A 81 -3.16 8.97 -4.06
C ASP A 81 -4.64 9.21 -3.71
N GLU A 82 -5.54 8.95 -4.66
CA GLU A 82 -7.00 9.06 -4.46
C GLU A 82 -7.49 8.06 -3.40
N THR A 83 -6.99 6.82 -3.47
CA THR A 83 -7.29 5.77 -2.49
C THR A 83 -6.83 6.19 -1.09
N THR A 84 -5.60 6.68 -0.97
CA THR A 84 -5.05 7.14 0.31
C THR A 84 -5.85 8.30 0.88
N THR A 85 -6.22 9.27 0.05
CA THR A 85 -7.02 10.42 0.47
C THR A 85 -8.39 10.00 0.97
N ALA A 86 -9.07 9.10 0.26
CA ALA A 86 -10.39 8.63 0.66
C ALA A 86 -10.34 7.76 1.93
N LEU A 87 -9.27 6.99 2.11
CA LEU A 87 -8.99 6.21 3.32
C LEU A 87 -8.80 7.15 4.53
N LEU A 88 -7.96 8.17 4.40
CA LEU A 88 -7.69 9.13 5.48
C LEU A 88 -8.88 10.03 5.80
N ALA A 89 -9.76 10.30 4.84
CA ALA A 89 -10.99 11.07 5.07
C ALA A 89 -12.08 10.28 5.81
N HIS A 90 -11.94 8.96 5.93
CA HIS A 90 -12.88 8.08 6.62
C HIS A 90 -12.53 7.87 8.11
N ASN A 91 -11.31 8.22 8.52
CA ASN A 91 -10.84 8.17 9.91
C ASN A 91 -11.08 9.51 10.62
#